data_AF-A0A1M6YI22-F1
#
_entry.id   AF-A0A1M6YI22-F1
#
_cell.length_a   1.000
_cell.length_b   1.000
_cell.length_c   1.000
_cell.angle_alpha   90.00
_cell.angle_beta   90.00
_cell.angle_gamma   90.00
#
_symmetry.space_group_name_H-M   'P 1'
#
loop_
_entity.id
_entity.type
_entity.pdbx_description
1 polymer ?
#
loop_
_entity_poly.entity_id
_entity_poly.type
_entity_poly.pdbx_seq_one_letter_code
_entity_poly.pdbx_strand_id
1 'polypeptide(L)'
;MEGTTKQKAVQTDNRSRIYLYIVLAVLVLAVVFLVMKLLFSHREINAHLLKDEIYLNENLVYTDNTAGAKEWLWEFGDGERITKQSGFYRFKQSGSYLVRLTVDGKMQRQFAVVVKDTVPVLVLDSIRITGPTSGTVGEQLRLEAEGEANIFEWSFGETGRVDAKGRTAFYTFRSPGRYNVVLKTDRSPAPVYYTLNITEFDDLEMIDPGAGSAAMMDDFKLHLQAIANGKNFNTHYYYLVKKYLCNGEKTSAQATDETGSKKTDFYSYCIGLTFSKNIVIDEVGLTLSPKKCVGMVNVQQHRTEK
;
A
#
# COMPACT_ATOMS: atom_id res chain seq x y z
N MET A 1 -67.43 16.93 102.07
CA MET A 1 -67.05 17.62 100.82
C MET A 1 -65.66 17.14 100.47
N GLU A 2 -65.32 16.57 99.33
CA GLU A 2 -66.05 16.09 98.16
C GLU A 2 -64.94 15.59 97.22
N GLY A 3 -65.12 14.42 96.60
CA GLY A 3 -64.37 13.97 95.43
C GLY A 3 -62.89 13.60 95.63
N THR A 4 -62.30 12.64 94.91
CA THR A 4 -62.79 11.77 93.84
C THR A 4 -61.82 10.59 93.72
N THR A 5 -62.38 9.40 93.53
CA THR A 5 -61.69 8.15 93.22
C THR A 5 -61.01 8.22 91.85
N LYS A 6 -59.75 7.78 91.73
CA LYS A 6 -59.19 7.34 90.44
C LYS A 6 -58.50 5.99 90.59
N GLN A 7 -59.22 4.95 90.17
CA GLN A 7 -58.66 3.65 89.87
C GLN A 7 -57.62 3.80 88.75
N LYS A 8 -56.35 3.49 89.04
CA LYS A 8 -55.37 3.19 88.00
C LYS A 8 -55.66 1.79 87.48
N ALA A 9 -56.52 1.71 86.47
CA ALA A 9 -56.79 0.47 85.75
C ALA A 9 -55.49 -0.09 85.16
N VAL A 10 -55.28 -1.39 85.36
CA VAL A 10 -54.19 -2.19 84.80
C VAL A 10 -54.38 -2.24 83.28
N GLN A 11 -53.82 -1.25 82.57
CA GLN A 11 -53.86 -1.17 81.11
C GLN A 11 -52.44 -1.23 80.52
N THR A 12 -51.57 -2.02 81.15
CA THR A 12 -50.14 -2.16 80.77
C THR A 12 -49.78 -3.60 80.38
N ASP A 13 -50.70 -4.56 80.54
CA ASP A 13 -50.43 -5.99 80.35
C ASP A 13 -50.72 -6.47 78.91
N ASN A 14 -51.73 -5.94 78.23
CA ASN A 14 -52.07 -6.42 76.88
C ASN A 14 -51.16 -5.80 75.79
N ARG A 15 -50.81 -4.50 75.91
CA ARG A 15 -49.90 -3.85 74.95
C ARG A 15 -48.49 -4.44 75.04
N SER A 16 -47.97 -4.67 76.23
CA SER A 16 -46.66 -5.29 76.43
C SER A 16 -46.61 -6.72 75.89
N ARG A 17 -47.67 -7.52 76.07
CA ARG A 17 -47.80 -8.85 75.46
C ARG A 17 -47.86 -8.80 73.93
N ILE A 18 -48.60 -7.85 73.35
CA ILE A 18 -48.65 -7.66 71.90
C ILE A 18 -47.26 -7.29 71.34
N TYR A 19 -46.54 -6.37 72.00
CA TYR A 19 -45.16 -6.04 71.62
C TYR A 19 -44.24 -7.25 71.74
N LEU A 20 -44.38 -8.05 72.80
CA LEU A 20 -43.62 -9.29 72.98
C LEU A 20 -43.89 -10.29 71.84
N TYR A 21 -45.14 -10.47 71.42
CA TYR A 21 -45.48 -11.36 70.31
C TYR A 21 -44.95 -10.86 68.97
N ILE A 22 -44.98 -9.56 68.71
CA ILE A 22 -44.40 -8.97 67.49
C ILE A 22 -42.89 -9.19 67.48
N VAL A 23 -42.20 -8.93 68.60
CA VAL A 23 -40.75 -9.16 68.72
C VAL A 23 -40.41 -10.64 68.53
N LEU A 24 -41.16 -11.54 69.15
CA LEU A 24 -40.98 -12.99 68.97
C LEU A 24 -41.21 -13.43 67.52
N ALA A 25 -42.25 -12.92 66.85
CA ALA A 25 -42.51 -13.23 65.45
C ALA A 25 -41.39 -12.73 64.53
N VAL A 26 -40.88 -11.51 64.77
CA VAL A 26 -39.73 -10.96 64.02
C VAL A 26 -38.47 -11.79 64.27
N LEU A 27 -38.21 -12.22 65.51
CA LEU A 27 -37.08 -13.09 65.84
C LEU A 27 -37.20 -14.45 65.14
N VAL A 28 -38.38 -15.06 65.14
CA VAL A 28 -38.62 -16.33 64.44
C VAL A 28 -38.42 -16.16 62.93
N LEU A 29 -38.92 -15.09 62.33
CA LEU A 29 -38.70 -14.80 60.91
C LEU A 29 -37.21 -14.55 60.61
N ALA A 30 -36.49 -13.86 61.48
CA ALA A 30 -35.04 -13.66 61.34
C ALA A 30 -34.26 -14.97 61.45
N VAL A 31 -34.64 -15.86 62.38
CA VAL A 31 -34.05 -17.19 62.52
C VAL A 31 -34.38 -18.05 61.31
N VAL A 32 -35.63 -18.06 60.83
CA VAL A 32 -36.02 -18.80 59.62
C VAL A 32 -35.27 -18.26 58.40
N PHE A 33 -35.11 -16.95 58.26
CA PHE A 33 -34.31 -16.33 57.21
C PHE A 33 -32.83 -16.73 57.31
N LEU A 34 -32.26 -16.75 58.51
CA LEU A 34 -30.88 -17.15 58.74
C LEU A 34 -30.67 -18.66 58.48
N VAL A 35 -31.61 -19.50 58.90
CA VAL A 35 -31.63 -20.94 58.64
C VAL A 35 -31.82 -21.22 57.16
N MET A 36 -32.72 -20.51 56.47
CA MET A 36 -32.87 -20.58 55.00
C MET A 36 -31.58 -20.12 54.31
N LYS A 37 -30.92 -19.06 54.77
CA LYS A 37 -29.63 -18.62 54.22
C LYS A 37 -28.51 -19.66 54.42
N LEU A 38 -28.53 -20.39 55.54
CA LEU A 38 -27.57 -21.45 55.85
C LEU A 38 -27.87 -22.76 55.10
N LEU A 39 -29.15 -23.15 54.99
CA LEU A 39 -29.61 -24.34 54.28
C LEU A 39 -29.53 -24.18 52.75
N PHE A 40 -29.75 -22.97 52.25
CA PHE A 40 -29.73 -22.61 50.82
C PHE A 40 -28.54 -21.70 50.49
N SER A 41 -27.39 -21.91 51.14
CA SER A 41 -26.13 -21.29 50.70
C SER A 41 -25.73 -21.90 49.36
N HIS A 42 -26.21 -21.32 48.28
CA HIS A 42 -25.78 -21.69 46.93
C HIS A 42 -24.33 -21.26 46.77
N ARG A 43 -23.46 -22.27 46.68
CA ARG A 43 -22.08 -22.09 46.27
C ARG A 43 -22.08 -21.52 44.85
N GLU A 44 -21.26 -20.52 44.59
CA GLU A 44 -21.12 -19.89 43.27
C GLU A 44 -19.72 -20.18 42.69
N ILE A 45 -19.63 -20.35 41.37
CA ILE A 45 -18.34 -20.57 40.72
C ILE A 45 -17.55 -19.26 40.64
N ASN A 46 -16.39 -19.23 41.29
CA ASN A 46 -15.45 -18.11 41.27
C ASN A 46 -14.26 -18.40 40.34
N ALA A 47 -14.53 -18.46 39.04
CA ALA A 47 -13.53 -18.76 38.02
C ALA A 47 -13.28 -17.57 37.10
N HIS A 48 -12.02 -17.42 36.67
CA HIS A 48 -11.55 -16.33 35.84
C HIS A 48 -10.63 -16.83 34.72
N LEU A 49 -10.79 -16.21 33.56
CA LEU A 49 -9.81 -16.23 32.48
C LEU A 49 -9.05 -14.91 32.52
N LEU A 50 -7.74 -14.95 32.27
CA LEU A 50 -6.93 -13.73 32.24
C LEU A 50 -7.30 -12.82 31.06
N LYS A 51 -7.63 -13.43 29.92
CA LYS A 51 -8.10 -12.76 28.71
C LYS A 51 -9.24 -13.59 28.10
N ASP A 52 -10.21 -12.91 27.51
CA ASP A 52 -11.28 -13.45 26.67
C ASP A 52 -10.96 -13.34 25.18
N GLU A 53 -9.93 -12.57 24.81
CA GLU A 53 -9.36 -12.51 23.47
C GLU A 53 -7.85 -12.76 23.51
N ILE A 54 -7.37 -13.76 22.75
CA ILE A 54 -5.96 -14.14 22.67
C ILE A 54 -5.54 -14.41 21.23
N TYR A 55 -4.24 -14.45 20.96
CA TYR A 55 -3.70 -14.91 19.67
C TYR A 55 -3.38 -16.41 19.71
N LEU A 56 -3.34 -17.07 18.54
CA LEU A 56 -3.04 -18.51 18.40
C LEU A 56 -1.71 -18.94 19.07
N ASN A 57 -0.72 -18.05 19.14
CA ASN A 57 0.56 -18.30 19.80
C ASN A 57 0.57 -17.94 21.31
N GLU A 58 -0.51 -17.39 21.84
CA GLU A 58 -0.64 -17.07 23.26
C GLU A 58 -1.24 -18.24 24.06
N ASN A 59 -0.91 -18.26 25.34
CA ASN A 59 -1.50 -19.18 26.30
C ASN A 59 -2.73 -18.53 26.94
N LEU A 60 -3.89 -19.20 26.88
CA LEU A 60 -5.03 -18.86 27.72
C LEU A 60 -4.72 -19.26 29.17
N VAL A 61 -4.63 -18.29 30.07
CA VAL A 61 -4.46 -18.54 31.50
C VAL A 61 -5.82 -18.60 32.17
N TYR A 62 -6.07 -19.69 32.90
CA TYR A 62 -7.33 -19.94 33.61
C TYR A 62 -7.09 -20.28 35.07
N THR A 63 -8.04 -19.92 35.92
CA THR A 63 -8.02 -20.26 37.33
C THR A 63 -9.43 -20.33 37.91
N ASP A 64 -9.62 -21.19 38.90
CA ASP A 64 -10.82 -21.24 39.73
C ASP A 64 -10.46 -21.09 41.21
N ASN A 65 -11.24 -20.30 41.93
CA ASN A 65 -11.14 -20.04 43.37
C ASN A 65 -12.48 -20.34 44.06
N THR A 66 -13.26 -21.28 43.53
CA THR A 66 -14.55 -21.65 44.10
C THR A 66 -14.35 -22.28 45.49
N ALA A 67 -14.88 -21.63 46.53
CA ALA A 67 -14.69 -22.05 47.92
C ALA A 67 -15.19 -23.48 48.15
N GLY A 68 -14.34 -24.38 48.65
CA GLY A 68 -14.70 -25.78 48.93
C GLY A 68 -14.69 -26.73 47.73
N ALA A 69 -14.13 -26.32 46.59
CA ALA A 69 -13.96 -27.17 45.41
C ALA A 69 -12.96 -28.30 45.62
N LYS A 70 -13.29 -29.47 45.09
CA LYS A 70 -12.46 -30.67 45.15
C LYS A 70 -12.07 -31.16 43.76
N GLU A 71 -12.95 -30.95 42.77
CA GLU A 71 -12.74 -31.39 41.40
C GLU A 71 -13.06 -30.28 40.39
N TRP A 72 -12.23 -30.18 39.36
CA TRP A 72 -12.38 -29.26 38.24
C TRP A 72 -12.34 -30.04 36.94
N LEU A 73 -13.11 -29.60 35.96
CA LEU A 73 -13.05 -30.07 34.58
C LEU A 73 -13.23 -28.88 33.66
N TRP A 74 -12.14 -28.47 33.02
CA TRP A 74 -12.11 -27.47 31.97
C TRP A 74 -12.23 -28.16 30.61
N GLU A 75 -13.21 -27.76 29.80
CA GLU A 75 -13.39 -28.15 28.42
C GLU A 75 -13.19 -26.91 27.54
N PHE A 76 -12.22 -26.92 26.63
CA PHE A 76 -11.83 -25.71 25.88
C PHE A 76 -12.64 -25.49 24.58
N GLY A 77 -13.52 -26.42 24.21
CA GLY A 77 -14.37 -26.32 23.03
C GLY A 77 -13.75 -26.88 21.74
N ASP A 78 -12.49 -27.29 21.76
CA ASP A 78 -11.78 -27.98 20.67
C ASP A 78 -11.63 -29.50 20.91
N GLY A 79 -12.30 -30.02 21.94
CA GLY A 79 -12.27 -31.43 22.34
C GLY A 79 -11.27 -31.75 23.46
N GLU A 80 -10.36 -30.83 23.78
CA GLU A 80 -9.36 -31.00 24.84
C GLU A 80 -9.96 -30.71 26.22
N ARG A 81 -9.47 -31.44 27.24
CA ARG A 81 -9.97 -31.37 28.62
C ARG A 81 -8.84 -31.37 29.64
N ILE A 82 -8.97 -30.55 30.68
CA ILE A 82 -7.99 -30.47 31.78
C ILE A 82 -8.70 -30.47 33.14
N THR A 83 -8.20 -31.25 34.09
CA THR A 83 -8.77 -31.41 35.43
C THR A 83 -8.09 -30.60 36.54
N LYS A 84 -7.17 -29.71 36.17
CA LYS A 84 -6.45 -28.85 37.11
C LYS A 84 -7.28 -27.62 37.47
N GLN A 85 -7.14 -27.15 38.71
CA GLN A 85 -7.78 -25.93 39.20
C GLN A 85 -7.38 -24.68 38.41
N SER A 86 -6.09 -24.56 38.09
CA SER A 86 -5.51 -23.45 37.33
C SER A 86 -4.40 -23.94 36.41
N GLY A 87 -4.09 -23.12 35.40
CA GLY A 87 -3.03 -23.41 34.47
C GLY A 87 -3.09 -22.56 33.22
N PHE A 88 -2.44 -23.07 32.17
CA PHE A 88 -2.47 -22.48 30.84
C PHE A 88 -2.89 -23.51 29.80
N TYR A 89 -3.55 -23.05 28.75
CA TYR A 89 -3.95 -23.85 27.60
C TYR A 89 -3.63 -23.11 26.30
N ARG A 90 -3.23 -23.85 25.26
CA ARG A 90 -2.91 -23.28 23.95
C ARG A 90 -3.75 -23.93 22.87
N PHE A 91 -4.55 -23.12 22.19
CA PHE A 91 -5.39 -23.57 21.07
C PHE A 91 -4.53 -23.92 19.86
N LYS A 92 -4.97 -24.93 19.10
CA LYS A 92 -4.28 -25.39 17.87
C LYS A 92 -4.76 -24.63 16.62
N GLN A 93 -5.94 -24.02 16.66
CA GLN A 93 -6.55 -23.30 15.54
C GLN A 93 -7.19 -21.99 16.02
N SER A 94 -7.20 -20.97 15.16
CA SER A 94 -7.95 -19.73 15.41
C SER A 94 -9.45 -19.96 15.30
N GLY A 95 -10.24 -19.20 16.04
CA GLY A 95 -11.69 -19.29 16.03
C GLY A 95 -12.31 -18.83 17.34
N SER A 96 -13.63 -18.88 17.40
CA SER A 96 -14.38 -18.60 18.63
C SER A 96 -14.65 -19.90 19.37
N TYR A 97 -14.20 -19.97 20.62
CA TYR A 97 -14.33 -21.14 21.48
C TYR A 97 -15.21 -20.83 22.68
N LEU A 98 -15.96 -21.84 23.12
CA LEU A 98 -16.75 -21.78 24.34
C LEU A 98 -16.08 -22.66 25.40
N VAL A 99 -15.33 -22.03 26.29
CA VAL A 99 -14.63 -22.71 27.39
C VAL A 99 -15.63 -22.97 28.52
N ARG A 100 -15.75 -24.22 28.94
CA ARG A 100 -16.66 -24.64 30.03
C ARG A 100 -15.85 -25.16 31.21
N LEU A 101 -16.15 -24.67 32.40
CA LEU A 101 -15.71 -25.25 33.66
C LEU A 101 -16.87 -26.02 34.29
N THR A 102 -16.62 -27.26 34.69
CA THR A 102 -17.48 -28.04 35.60
C THR A 102 -16.76 -28.23 36.93
N VAL A 103 -17.38 -27.83 38.05
CA VAL A 103 -16.86 -27.99 39.41
C VAL A 103 -17.66 -29.06 40.14
N ASP A 104 -16.95 -30.01 40.77
CA ASP A 104 -17.50 -31.11 41.56
C ASP A 104 -18.61 -31.91 40.82
N GLY A 105 -18.52 -31.97 39.50
CA GLY A 105 -19.46 -32.68 38.62
C GLY A 105 -20.89 -32.10 38.55
N LYS A 106 -21.16 -30.96 39.21
CA LYS A 106 -22.53 -30.44 39.38
C LYS A 106 -22.70 -29.00 38.92
N MET A 107 -21.71 -28.15 39.16
CA MET A 107 -21.81 -26.72 38.88
C MET A 107 -21.08 -26.41 37.58
N GLN A 108 -21.65 -25.56 36.72
CA GLN A 108 -21.06 -25.22 35.43
C GLN A 108 -20.99 -23.72 35.19
N ARG A 109 -19.91 -23.27 34.55
CA ARG A 109 -19.72 -21.89 34.07
C ARG A 109 -19.08 -21.91 32.69
N GLN A 110 -19.48 -20.97 31.84
CA GLN A 110 -18.98 -20.85 30.47
C GLN A 110 -18.31 -19.49 30.24
N PHE A 111 -17.33 -19.47 29.36
CA PHE A 111 -16.58 -18.31 28.94
C PHE A 111 -16.44 -18.32 27.42
N ALA A 112 -16.77 -17.22 26.77
CA ALA A 112 -16.48 -17.03 25.36
C ALA A 112 -15.01 -16.60 25.21
N VAL A 113 -14.26 -17.29 24.36
CA VAL A 113 -12.87 -16.95 24.06
C VAL A 113 -12.70 -16.81 22.56
N VAL A 114 -12.17 -15.68 22.11
CA VAL A 114 -11.82 -15.45 20.71
C VAL A 114 -10.33 -15.66 20.54
N VAL A 115 -9.96 -16.66 19.75
CA VAL A 115 -8.57 -16.93 19.37
C VAL A 115 -8.34 -16.33 17.99
N LYS A 116 -7.68 -15.19 17.94
CA LYS A 116 -7.27 -14.54 16.70
C LYS A 116 -6.15 -15.33 16.04
N ASP A 117 -6.25 -15.49 14.73
CA ASP A 117 -5.15 -16.06 13.96
C ASP A 117 -3.91 -15.18 14.11
N THR A 118 -2.75 -15.81 14.27
CA THR A 118 -1.48 -15.10 14.25
C THR A 118 -1.01 -15.04 12.81
N VAL A 119 -1.71 -14.23 12.02
CA VAL A 119 -1.14 -13.72 10.78
C VAL A 119 -0.96 -12.22 10.93
N PRO A 120 0.07 -11.76 11.67
CA PRO A 120 0.92 -10.78 11.04
C PRO A 120 1.59 -11.52 9.88
N VAL A 121 1.03 -11.42 8.67
CA VAL A 121 1.93 -11.43 7.52
C VAL A 121 2.84 -10.29 7.86
N LEU A 122 4.08 -10.60 8.23
CA LEU A 122 5.15 -9.66 8.00
C LEU A 122 5.17 -9.58 6.48
N VAL A 123 4.30 -8.72 5.92
CA VAL A 123 4.65 -8.03 4.71
C VAL A 123 5.82 -7.24 5.24
N LEU A 124 7.01 -7.82 5.12
CA LEU A 124 8.18 -7.00 4.97
C LEU A 124 7.78 -6.21 3.75
N ASP A 125 7.22 -5.04 3.99
CA ASP A 125 7.00 -4.05 2.97
C ASP A 125 8.43 -3.81 2.52
N SER A 126 8.81 -4.59 1.51
CA SER A 126 10.20 -4.73 1.15
C SER A 126 10.53 -3.34 0.71
N ILE A 127 11.31 -2.63 1.53
CA ILE A 127 11.67 -1.27 1.20
C ILE A 127 12.36 -1.37 -0.15
N ARG A 128 11.76 -0.71 -1.15
CA ARG A 128 12.24 -0.72 -2.52
C ARG A 128 12.54 0.71 -2.91
N ILE A 129 13.53 0.85 -3.76
CA ILE A 129 13.85 2.13 -4.39
C ILE A 129 13.30 2.07 -5.81
N THR A 130 12.51 3.06 -6.20
CA THR A 130 12.02 3.25 -7.56
C THR A 130 12.53 4.57 -8.12
N GLY A 131 12.66 4.61 -9.45
CA GLY A 131 13.21 5.76 -10.18
C GLY A 131 14.06 5.32 -11.37
N PRO A 132 14.80 6.26 -11.98
CA PRO A 132 15.67 5.97 -13.12
C PRO A 132 16.86 5.11 -12.71
N THR A 133 17.33 4.24 -13.61
CA THR A 133 18.56 3.42 -13.41
C THR A 133 19.80 4.04 -14.07
N SER A 134 19.62 5.15 -14.79
CA SER A 134 20.67 5.90 -15.47
C SER A 134 20.34 7.39 -15.49
N GLY A 135 21.35 8.24 -15.63
CA GLY A 135 21.21 9.69 -15.80
C GLY A 135 22.49 10.31 -16.33
N THR A 136 22.48 11.62 -16.54
CA THR A 136 23.66 12.38 -16.97
C THR A 136 24.21 13.25 -15.84
N VAL A 137 25.51 13.58 -15.91
CA VAL A 137 26.13 14.55 -14.99
C VAL A 137 25.37 15.88 -15.06
N GLY A 138 25.03 16.46 -13.90
CA GLY A 138 24.26 17.71 -13.82
C GLY A 138 22.74 17.56 -13.88
N GLU A 139 22.21 16.38 -14.21
CA GLU A 139 20.77 16.09 -14.17
C GLU A 139 20.27 15.92 -12.72
N GLN A 140 19.09 16.47 -12.40
CA GLN A 140 18.44 16.22 -11.11
C GLN A 140 17.57 14.96 -11.17
N LEU A 141 18.08 13.87 -10.60
CA LEU A 141 17.36 12.60 -10.52
C LEU A 141 16.43 12.57 -9.30
N ARG A 142 15.25 11.97 -9.48
CA ARG A 142 14.26 11.71 -8.42
C ARG A 142 14.18 10.22 -8.16
N LEU A 143 14.47 9.81 -6.94
CA LEU A 143 14.25 8.45 -6.43
C LEU A 143 13.16 8.45 -5.36
N GLU A 144 12.43 7.35 -5.27
CA GLU A 144 11.35 7.17 -4.30
C GLU A 144 11.53 5.87 -3.54
N ALA A 145 11.28 5.92 -2.23
CA ALA A 145 11.19 4.74 -1.39
C ALA A 145 9.74 4.27 -1.33
N GLU A 146 9.53 3.01 -1.71
CA GLU A 146 8.29 2.27 -1.49
C GLU A 146 8.39 1.45 -0.20
N GLY A 147 7.23 1.22 0.43
CA GLY A 147 7.10 0.50 1.69
C GLY A 147 6.87 1.41 2.91
N GLU A 148 6.44 0.80 4.01
CA GLU A 148 6.17 1.44 5.30
C GLU A 148 7.44 1.62 6.16
N ALA A 149 7.87 2.87 6.36
CA ALA A 149 8.91 3.27 7.31
C ALA A 149 8.71 4.74 7.75
N ASN A 150 9.26 5.10 8.91
CA ASN A 150 9.19 6.47 9.44
C ASN A 150 10.44 7.28 9.09
N ILE A 151 11.57 6.59 8.93
CA ILE A 151 12.87 7.19 8.65
C ILE A 151 13.37 6.69 7.30
N PHE A 152 13.82 7.62 6.46
CA PHE A 152 14.46 7.35 5.19
C PHE A 152 15.71 8.23 5.09
N GLU A 153 16.87 7.61 5.03
CA GLU A 153 18.17 8.29 4.87
C GLU A 153 18.87 7.75 3.63
N TRP A 154 19.15 8.65 2.69
CA TRP A 154 19.72 8.33 1.39
C TRP A 154 21.19 8.72 1.34
N SER A 155 22.03 7.86 0.78
CA SER A 155 23.43 8.13 0.47
C SER A 155 23.70 7.76 -0.98
N PHE A 156 24.05 8.72 -1.82
CA PHE A 156 24.20 8.50 -3.26
C PHE A 156 25.61 8.04 -3.66
N GLY A 157 26.57 8.11 -2.74
CA GLY A 157 27.89 7.51 -2.90
C GLY A 157 29.01 8.48 -3.30
N GLU A 158 28.71 9.71 -3.72
CA GLU A 158 29.75 10.72 -4.04
C GLU A 158 30.40 11.33 -2.80
N THR A 159 29.61 11.60 -1.75
CA THR A 159 30.07 12.33 -0.56
C THR A 159 30.44 11.42 0.61
N GLY A 160 30.01 10.14 0.56
CA GLY A 160 30.12 9.19 1.67
C GLY A 160 29.23 9.55 2.88
N ARG A 161 28.26 10.46 2.74
CA ARG A 161 27.37 10.94 3.81
C ARG A 161 25.90 10.68 3.47
N VAL A 162 25.01 10.99 4.40
CA VAL A 162 23.57 11.09 4.12
C VAL A 162 23.31 12.39 3.36
N ASP A 163 22.85 12.26 2.12
CA ASP A 163 22.63 13.37 1.19
C ASP A 163 21.17 13.85 1.20
N ALA A 164 20.21 12.98 1.51
CA ALA A 164 18.78 13.33 1.55
C ALA A 164 18.02 12.56 2.64
N LYS A 165 16.89 13.13 3.09
CA LYS A 165 15.96 12.51 4.05
C LYS A 165 14.52 12.58 3.54
N GLY A 166 13.72 11.59 3.92
CA GLY A 166 12.30 11.48 3.54
C GLY A 166 12.06 10.49 2.39
N ARG A 167 10.79 10.23 2.08
CA ARG A 167 10.38 9.19 1.12
C ARG A 167 10.85 9.44 -0.31
N THR A 168 10.98 10.70 -0.70
CA THR A 168 11.47 11.10 -2.03
C THR A 168 12.81 11.80 -1.85
N ALA A 169 13.79 11.42 -2.66
CA ALA A 169 15.09 12.04 -2.70
C ALA A 169 15.37 12.62 -4.09
N PHE A 170 15.93 13.82 -4.11
CA PHE A 170 16.43 14.47 -5.30
C PHE A 170 17.95 14.60 -5.21
N TYR A 171 18.67 14.22 -6.26
CA TYR A 171 20.13 14.30 -6.26
C TYR A 171 20.69 14.56 -7.65
N THR A 172 21.83 15.25 -7.70
CA THR A 172 22.52 15.62 -8.93
C THR A 172 23.98 15.20 -8.83
N PHE A 173 24.38 14.28 -9.71
CA PHE A 173 25.75 13.75 -9.73
C PHE A 173 26.72 14.71 -10.45
N ARG A 174 27.94 14.83 -9.91
CA ARG A 174 28.98 15.75 -10.43
C ARG A 174 30.03 15.05 -11.29
N SER A 175 30.13 13.73 -11.20
CA SER A 175 31.09 12.96 -11.98
C SER A 175 30.44 11.71 -12.56
N PRO A 176 30.83 11.30 -13.78
CA PRO A 176 30.32 10.08 -14.39
C PRO A 176 30.81 8.85 -13.61
N GLY A 177 30.03 7.78 -13.63
CA GLY A 177 30.38 6.54 -12.95
C GLY A 177 29.17 5.68 -12.60
N ARG A 178 29.48 4.49 -12.08
CA ARG A 178 28.49 3.58 -11.52
C ARG A 178 28.40 3.82 -10.01
N TYR A 179 27.25 4.30 -9.56
CA TYR A 179 26.99 4.62 -8.17
C TYR A 179 26.06 3.59 -7.54
N ASN A 180 26.32 3.26 -6.28
CA ASN A 180 25.47 2.39 -5.49
C ASN A 180 24.77 3.25 -4.43
N VAL A 181 23.53 3.65 -4.72
CA VAL A 181 22.70 4.42 -3.80
C VAL A 181 22.28 3.51 -2.65
N VAL A 182 22.45 4.00 -1.44
CA VAL A 182 22.15 3.30 -0.20
C VAL A 182 20.97 3.99 0.48
N LEU A 183 19.90 3.23 0.75
CA LEU A 183 18.78 3.68 1.56
C LEU A 183 18.77 2.94 2.90
N LYS A 184 18.80 3.68 4.00
CA LYS A 184 18.62 3.17 5.36
C LYS A 184 17.26 3.61 5.91
N THR A 185 16.57 2.69 6.59
CA THR A 185 15.28 2.95 7.22
C THR A 185 15.23 2.39 8.64
N ASP A 186 14.25 2.82 9.44
CA ASP A 186 14.01 2.30 10.79
C ASP A 186 13.35 0.91 10.80
N ARG A 187 12.89 0.44 9.64
CA ARG A 187 12.15 -0.82 9.49
C ARG A 187 12.94 -1.92 8.79
N SER A 188 14.03 -1.59 8.11
CA SER A 188 14.90 -2.57 7.44
C SER A 188 16.17 -2.83 8.25
N PRO A 189 16.48 -4.09 8.61
CA PRO A 189 17.71 -4.43 9.34
C PRO A 189 18.98 -4.26 8.49
N ALA A 190 18.85 -4.27 7.16
CA ALA A 190 19.93 -4.06 6.22
C ALA A 190 19.63 -2.86 5.30
N PRO A 191 20.65 -2.12 4.84
CA PRO A 191 20.45 -1.09 3.84
C PRO A 191 19.97 -1.68 2.52
N VAL A 192 19.13 -0.92 1.81
CA VAL A 192 18.69 -1.24 0.45
C VAL A 192 19.64 -0.56 -0.53
N TYR A 193 20.08 -1.32 -1.54
CA TYR A 193 21.03 -0.87 -2.54
C TYR A 193 20.34 -0.68 -3.88
N TYR A 194 20.70 0.39 -4.59
CA TYR A 194 20.17 0.71 -5.91
C TYR A 194 21.29 1.22 -6.82
N THR A 195 21.49 0.54 -7.94
CA THR A 195 22.58 0.86 -8.87
C THR A 195 22.12 1.91 -9.88
N LEU A 196 22.88 3.00 -9.96
CA LEU A 196 22.74 4.05 -10.97
C LEU A 196 23.96 4.09 -11.87
N ASN A 197 23.74 4.28 -13.16
CA ASN A 197 24.81 4.54 -14.12
C ASN A 197 24.74 5.99 -14.61
N ILE A 198 25.69 6.82 -14.17
CA ILE A 198 25.79 8.22 -14.57
C ILE A 198 26.80 8.34 -15.70
N THR A 199 26.34 8.81 -16.84
CA THR A 199 27.21 9.10 -17.98
C THR A 199 27.60 10.57 -17.96
N GLU A 200 28.73 10.89 -18.56
CA GLU A 200 29.08 12.28 -18.81
C GLU A 200 27.99 12.88 -19.71
N PHE A 201 27.73 14.17 -19.53
CA PHE A 201 26.95 14.90 -20.50
C PHE A 201 27.79 14.92 -21.77
N ASP A 202 27.42 14.10 -22.75
CA ASP A 202 28.09 14.13 -24.04
C ASP A 202 27.65 15.43 -24.73
N ASP A 203 28.51 16.45 -24.71
CA ASP A 203 28.33 17.69 -25.47
C ASP A 203 28.08 17.41 -26.97
N LEU A 204 28.34 16.18 -27.44
CA LEU A 204 28.05 15.72 -28.79
C LEU A 204 26.56 15.42 -29.07
N GLU A 205 25.68 15.43 -28.06
CA GLU A 205 24.22 15.31 -28.23
C GLU A 205 23.41 16.45 -27.59
N MET A 206 23.99 17.63 -27.39
CA MET A 206 23.19 18.84 -27.14
C MET A 206 22.56 19.34 -28.44
N ILE A 207 21.51 18.65 -28.88
CA ILE A 207 20.66 19.11 -29.99
C ILE A 207 19.85 20.30 -29.49
N ASP A 208 20.24 21.51 -29.91
CA ASP A 208 19.44 22.75 -29.85
C ASP A 208 17.96 22.44 -30.14
N PRO A 209 16.95 22.97 -29.40
CA PRO A 209 15.54 22.73 -29.72
C PRO A 209 15.20 23.16 -31.15
N GLY A 210 15.30 22.23 -32.10
CA GLY A 210 15.23 22.52 -33.52
C GLY A 210 16.32 21.87 -34.37
N ALA A 211 17.53 21.59 -33.84
CA ALA A 211 18.65 21.06 -34.62
C ALA A 211 18.43 19.63 -35.11
N GLY A 212 17.74 18.79 -34.33
CA GLY A 212 17.43 17.40 -34.71
C GLY A 212 16.34 17.35 -35.78
N SER A 213 15.35 18.25 -35.69
CA SER A 213 14.38 18.48 -36.75
C SER A 213 15.01 19.12 -37.99
N ALA A 214 15.93 20.07 -37.83
CA ALA A 214 16.63 20.73 -38.93
C ALA A 214 17.53 19.74 -39.69
N ALA A 215 18.36 18.96 -38.97
CA ALA A 215 19.17 17.91 -39.57
C ALA A 215 18.32 16.84 -40.27
N MET A 216 17.14 16.52 -39.72
CA MET A 216 16.19 15.62 -40.36
C MET A 216 15.60 16.23 -41.64
N MET A 217 15.19 17.50 -41.61
CA MET A 217 14.69 18.26 -42.76
C MET A 217 15.76 18.40 -43.85
N ASP A 218 17.01 18.67 -43.46
CA ASP A 218 18.16 18.77 -44.35
C ASP A 218 18.52 17.41 -45.00
N ASP A 219 18.48 16.31 -44.24
CA ASP A 219 18.71 14.96 -44.79
C ASP A 219 17.59 14.58 -45.78
N PHE A 220 16.34 14.93 -45.48
CA PHE A 220 15.22 14.79 -46.42
C PHE A 220 15.45 15.61 -47.69
N LYS A 221 15.77 16.89 -47.57
CA LYS A 221 16.04 17.80 -48.68
C LYS A 221 17.15 17.25 -49.57
N LEU A 222 18.25 16.78 -48.98
CA LEU A 222 19.38 16.19 -49.69
C LEU A 222 18.97 14.97 -50.52
N HIS A 223 18.17 14.07 -49.94
CA HIS A 223 17.72 12.85 -50.62
C HIS A 223 16.69 13.16 -51.72
N LEU A 224 15.78 14.10 -51.50
CA LEU A 224 14.83 14.54 -52.52
C LEU A 224 15.54 15.23 -53.69
N GLN A 225 16.49 16.12 -53.39
CA GLN A 225 17.31 16.78 -54.42
C GLN A 225 18.15 15.75 -55.20
N ALA A 226 18.68 14.72 -54.54
CA ALA A 226 19.39 13.64 -55.21
C ALA A 226 18.52 12.89 -56.22
N ILE A 227 17.25 12.62 -55.87
CA ILE A 227 16.27 12.01 -56.79
C ILE A 227 15.97 12.95 -57.95
N ALA A 228 15.72 14.25 -57.69
CA ALA A 228 15.49 15.25 -58.72
C ALA A 228 16.69 15.42 -59.68
N ASN A 229 17.91 15.23 -59.16
CA ASN A 229 19.15 15.25 -59.94
C ASN A 229 19.43 13.93 -60.70
N GLY A 230 18.52 12.97 -60.68
CA GLY A 230 18.62 11.72 -61.42
C GLY A 230 19.49 10.64 -60.76
N LYS A 231 19.82 10.75 -59.47
CA LYS A 231 20.47 9.65 -58.73
C LYS A 231 19.51 8.46 -58.57
N ASN A 232 20.04 7.32 -58.12
CA ASN A 232 19.29 6.08 -57.97
C ASN A 232 18.06 6.26 -57.05
N PHE A 233 16.87 6.22 -57.64
CA PHE A 233 15.59 6.42 -56.95
C PHE A 233 15.44 5.50 -55.74
N ASN A 234 15.60 4.18 -55.93
CA ASN A 234 15.39 3.18 -54.87
C ASN A 234 16.29 3.43 -53.66
N THR A 235 17.55 3.80 -53.89
CA THR A 235 18.52 4.05 -52.82
C THR A 235 18.04 5.17 -51.91
N HIS A 236 17.66 6.31 -52.49
CA HIS A 236 17.26 7.48 -51.71
C HIS A 236 15.84 7.35 -51.14
N TYR A 237 14.90 6.80 -51.91
CA TYR A 237 13.53 6.58 -51.45
C TYR A 237 13.48 5.61 -50.26
N TYR A 238 14.06 4.41 -50.39
CA TYR A 238 14.01 3.43 -49.31
C TYR A 238 14.81 3.83 -48.08
N TYR A 239 15.88 4.62 -48.26
CA TYR A 239 16.58 5.25 -47.14
C TYR A 239 15.63 6.11 -46.30
N LEU A 240 14.93 7.06 -46.92
CA LEU A 240 13.98 7.93 -46.20
C LEU A 240 12.84 7.11 -45.58
N VAL A 241 12.34 6.10 -46.31
CA VAL A 241 11.24 5.25 -45.85
C VAL A 241 11.61 4.50 -44.56
N LYS A 242 12.79 3.88 -44.55
CA LYS A 242 13.28 3.09 -43.42
C LYS A 242 13.67 3.97 -42.24
N LYS A 243 14.32 5.10 -42.51
CA LYS A 243 14.90 5.95 -41.47
C LYS A 243 13.86 6.83 -40.77
N TYR A 244 12.86 7.34 -41.49
CA TYR A 244 11.97 8.39 -40.96
C TYR A 244 10.47 8.11 -41.10
N LEU A 245 10.09 7.24 -42.04
CA LEU A 245 8.67 6.98 -42.35
C LEU A 245 8.16 5.70 -41.71
N CYS A 246 8.96 5.03 -40.86
CA CYS A 246 8.61 3.79 -40.17
C CYS A 246 8.13 2.68 -41.12
N ASN A 247 8.78 2.54 -42.28
CA ASN A 247 8.36 1.63 -43.35
C ASN A 247 6.93 1.92 -43.88
N GLY A 248 6.47 3.18 -43.75
CA GLY A 248 5.08 3.58 -43.84
C GLY A 248 4.53 3.74 -45.26
N GLU A 249 3.60 2.87 -45.62
CA GLU A 249 2.85 2.80 -46.89
C GLU A 249 1.82 3.93 -47.10
N LYS A 250 1.77 4.97 -46.24
CA LYS A 250 0.69 5.99 -46.25
C LYS A 250 1.14 7.44 -46.01
N THR A 251 2.43 7.75 -46.12
CA THR A 251 2.90 9.13 -45.95
C THR A 251 2.42 10.01 -47.11
N SER A 252 1.84 11.16 -46.79
CA SER A 252 1.46 12.17 -47.78
C SER A 252 2.61 13.14 -48.06
N ALA A 253 2.67 13.66 -49.27
CA ALA A 253 3.53 14.78 -49.65
C ALA A 253 2.69 15.96 -50.12
N GLN A 254 3.09 17.18 -49.76
CA GLN A 254 2.56 18.41 -50.33
C GLN A 254 3.71 19.19 -50.94
N ALA A 255 3.73 19.31 -52.26
CA ALA A 255 4.71 20.11 -52.98
C ALA A 255 4.11 21.47 -53.30
N THR A 256 4.83 22.53 -52.97
CA THR A 256 4.46 23.92 -53.27
C THR A 256 5.52 24.51 -54.19
N ASP A 257 5.07 25.01 -55.34
CA ASP A 257 5.87 25.74 -56.31
C ASP A 257 5.21 27.08 -56.67
N GLU A 258 5.81 27.81 -57.61
CA GLU A 258 5.32 29.08 -58.14
C GLU A 258 3.91 29.02 -58.78
N THR A 259 3.43 27.82 -59.12
CA THR A 259 2.11 27.58 -59.73
C THR A 259 1.05 27.17 -58.71
N GLY A 260 1.45 26.81 -57.49
CA GLY A 260 0.56 26.49 -56.37
C GLY A 260 1.00 25.26 -55.58
N SER A 261 0.12 24.78 -54.69
CA SER A 261 0.38 23.60 -53.85
C SER A 261 -0.38 22.38 -54.36
N LYS A 262 0.33 21.26 -54.54
CA LYS A 262 -0.23 19.95 -54.93
C LYS A 262 0.04 18.90 -53.85
N LYS A 263 -1.01 18.18 -53.44
CA LYS A 263 -0.93 17.10 -52.45
C LYS A 263 -1.04 15.73 -53.11
N THR A 264 -0.12 14.82 -52.81
CA THR A 264 -0.08 13.42 -53.31
C THR A 264 0.42 12.48 -52.22
N ASP A 265 0.54 11.18 -52.50
CA ASP A 265 1.35 10.30 -51.66
C ASP A 265 2.85 10.54 -51.89
N PHE A 266 3.67 10.20 -50.90
CA PHE A 266 5.11 10.46 -50.90
C PHE A 266 5.86 9.72 -52.00
N TYR A 267 5.44 8.49 -52.33
CA TYR A 267 6.03 7.73 -53.43
C TYR A 267 5.76 8.40 -54.78
N SER A 268 4.51 8.77 -55.05
CA SER A 268 4.11 9.47 -56.28
C SER A 268 4.79 10.83 -56.43
N TYR A 269 5.07 11.52 -55.32
CA TYR A 269 5.87 12.73 -55.36
C TYR A 269 7.32 12.44 -55.76
N CYS A 270 7.98 11.49 -55.08
CA CYS A 270 9.38 11.13 -55.36
C CYS A 270 9.55 10.59 -56.78
N ILE A 271 8.62 9.78 -57.29
CA ILE A 271 8.68 9.31 -58.68
C ILE A 271 8.47 10.47 -59.66
N GLY A 272 7.61 11.44 -59.34
CA GLY A 272 7.43 12.66 -60.12
C GLY A 272 8.71 13.49 -60.27
N LEU A 273 9.55 13.52 -59.23
CA LEU A 273 10.86 14.18 -59.29
C LEU A 273 11.79 13.53 -60.31
N THR A 274 11.69 12.21 -60.54
CA THR A 274 12.55 11.53 -61.53
C THR A 274 12.24 11.92 -62.98
N PHE A 275 11.02 12.36 -63.26
CA PHE A 275 10.59 12.82 -64.59
C PHE A 275 10.72 14.33 -64.77
N SER A 276 10.79 15.07 -63.65
CA SER A 276 10.82 16.53 -63.65
C SER A 276 12.26 17.02 -63.74
N LYS A 277 12.62 17.63 -64.87
CA LYS A 277 13.95 18.24 -65.05
C LYS A 277 14.02 19.60 -64.35
N ASN A 278 15.21 19.94 -63.86
CA ASN A 278 15.56 21.25 -63.31
C ASN A 278 14.78 21.64 -62.04
N ILE A 279 14.33 20.68 -61.24
CA ILE A 279 13.69 20.95 -59.95
C ILE A 279 14.77 21.18 -58.88
N VAL A 280 14.65 22.28 -58.16
CA VAL A 280 15.42 22.57 -56.96
C VAL A 280 14.48 22.49 -55.76
N ILE A 281 14.86 21.70 -54.77
CA ILE A 281 14.19 21.59 -53.49
C ILE A 281 14.73 22.70 -52.59
N ASP A 282 13.88 23.64 -52.21
CA ASP A 282 14.26 24.82 -51.42
C ASP A 282 14.19 24.53 -49.93
N GLU A 283 13.10 23.90 -49.49
CA GLU A 283 12.84 23.64 -48.08
C GLU A 283 12.00 22.38 -47.92
N VAL A 284 12.21 21.66 -46.83
CA VAL A 284 11.37 20.52 -46.44
C VAL A 284 10.85 20.74 -45.02
N GLY A 285 9.54 20.71 -44.86
CA GLY A 285 8.86 20.68 -43.57
C GLY A 285 8.31 19.29 -43.29
N LEU A 286 8.44 18.81 -42.05
CA LEU A 286 7.98 17.48 -41.66
C LEU A 286 6.89 17.59 -40.59
N THR A 287 5.77 16.88 -40.78
CA THR A 287 4.73 16.74 -39.75
C THR A 287 4.74 15.32 -39.19
N LEU A 288 4.96 15.21 -37.89
CA LEU A 288 4.97 13.92 -37.19
C LEU A 288 3.55 13.43 -36.91
N SER A 289 3.36 12.13 -37.10
CA SER A 289 2.15 11.40 -36.69
C SER A 289 2.23 10.99 -35.21
N PRO A 290 1.09 10.62 -34.57
CA PRO A 290 1.06 10.20 -33.15
C PRO A 290 2.00 9.04 -32.80
N LYS A 291 2.44 8.25 -33.80
CA LYS A 291 3.39 7.15 -33.65
C LYS A 291 4.87 7.59 -33.72
N LYS A 292 5.16 8.89 -33.63
CA LYS A 292 6.51 9.49 -33.78
C LYS A 292 7.16 9.26 -35.17
N CYS A 293 6.38 8.91 -36.18
CA CYS A 293 6.82 8.74 -37.57
C CYS A 293 6.40 9.93 -38.42
N VAL A 294 7.14 10.28 -39.48
CA VAL A 294 6.73 11.33 -40.42
C VAL A 294 5.44 10.93 -41.15
N GLY A 295 4.36 11.68 -40.92
CA GLY A 295 3.05 11.45 -41.52
C GLY A 295 2.79 12.31 -42.77
N MET A 296 3.42 13.49 -42.85
CA MET A 296 3.34 14.40 -43.99
C MET A 296 4.68 15.08 -44.26
N VAL A 297 5.07 15.15 -45.54
CA VAL A 297 6.26 15.86 -46.02
C VAL A 297 5.80 17.06 -46.84
N ASN A 298 6.05 18.27 -46.34
CA ASN A 298 5.83 19.51 -47.08
C ASN A 298 7.12 19.87 -47.79
N VAL A 299 7.06 20.16 -49.08
CA VAL A 299 8.23 20.48 -49.89
C VAL A 299 7.99 21.78 -50.62
N GLN A 300 8.86 22.76 -50.38
CA GLN A 300 8.94 23.95 -51.21
C GLN A 300 9.99 23.70 -52.29
N GLN A 301 9.62 23.95 -53.53
CA GLN A 301 10.48 23.71 -54.68
C GLN A 301 10.21 24.73 -55.79
N HIS A 302 11.19 24.94 -56.66
CA HIS A 302 11.01 25.72 -57.88
C HIS A 302 11.65 25.02 -59.07
N ARG A 303 11.29 25.47 -60.27
CA ARG A 303 11.94 25.04 -61.50
C ARG A 303 12.94 26.10 -61.93
N THR A 304 14.19 25.68 -62.16
CA THR A 304 15.18 26.56 -62.76
C THR A 304 14.99 26.61 -64.28
N GLU A 305 14.89 27.83 -64.81
CA GLU A 305 14.98 28.05 -66.25
C GLU A 305 16.39 27.69 -66.72
N LYS A 306 16.44 27.04 -67.88
CA LYS A 306 17.66 26.47 -68.44
C LYS A 306 18.52 27.53 -69.12
#